data_AF-A0A8T5UXP6-F1
#
_entry.id   AF-A0A8T5UXP6-F1
#
_cell.length_a   1.000
_cell.length_b   1.000
_cell.length_c   1.000
_cell.angle_alpha   90.00
_cell.angle_beta   90.00
_cell.angle_gamma   90.00
#
_symmetry.space_group_name_H-M   'P 1'
#
loop_
_entity.id
_entity.type
_entity.pdbx_description
1 polymer ?
#
loop_
_entity_poly.entity_id
_entity_poly.type
_entity_poly.pdbx_seq_one_letter_code
_entity_poly.pdbx_strand_id
1 'polypeptide(L)'
;MSNDIILIGTILVIAYISSYTLYRYGIMDKKVHNRIWNIIFLLIFIIAMGVGYLLTALTDLGITAIPNVNLIFWHNEFGIFFFFILFFHLQINWISLKKLILQTG
;
A
#
# COMPACT_ATOMS: atom_id res chain seq x y z
N MET A 1 7.84 -1.61 -16.32
CA MET A 1 8.30 -1.93 -14.95
C MET A 1 9.03 -0.77 -14.27
N SER A 2 10.19 -0.27 -14.75
CA SER A 2 10.89 0.83 -14.06
C SER A 2 10.09 2.14 -14.01
N ASN A 3 9.42 2.48 -15.12
CA ASN A 3 8.66 3.73 -15.23
C ASN A 3 7.40 3.72 -14.34
N ASP A 4 6.77 2.56 -14.16
CA ASP A 4 5.52 2.42 -13.40
C ASP A 4 5.76 2.66 -11.90
N ILE A 5 6.87 2.12 -11.37
CA ILE A 5 7.31 2.36 -9.99
C ILE A 5 7.57 3.85 -9.76
N ILE A 6 8.27 4.51 -10.68
CA ILE A 6 8.58 5.93 -10.57
C ILE A 6 7.28 6.75 -10.63
N LEU A 7 6.40 6.46 -11.58
CA LEU A 7 5.15 7.19 -11.76
C LEU A 7 4.21 7.05 -10.55
N ILE A 8 3.87 5.82 -10.17
CA ILE A 8 2.99 5.52 -9.04
C ILE A 8 3.60 6.03 -7.74
N GLY A 9 4.89 5.76 -7.52
CA GLY A 9 5.60 6.20 -6.34
C GLY A 9 5.59 7.73 -6.19
N THR A 10 5.87 8.45 -7.28
CA THR A 10 5.85 9.93 -7.27
C THR A 10 4.46 10.46 -6.93
N ILE A 11 3.40 9.92 -7.54
CA ILE A 11 2.02 10.33 -7.25
C ILE A 11 1.67 10.09 -5.77
N LEU A 12 2.01 8.90 -5.25
CA LEU A 12 1.73 8.54 -3.86
C LEU A 12 2.51 9.40 -2.86
N VAL A 13 3.79 9.67 -3.14
CA VAL A 13 4.63 10.53 -2.29
C VAL A 13 4.09 11.96 -2.29
N ILE A 14 3.73 12.52 -3.45
CA ILE A 14 3.13 13.85 -3.53
C ILE A 14 1.80 13.90 -2.77
N ALA A 15 0.93 12.90 -2.95
CA ALA A 15 -0.34 12.83 -2.24
C ALA A 15 -0.13 12.74 -0.71
N TYR A 16 0.83 11.92 -0.28
CA TYR A 16 1.20 11.78 1.13
C TYR A 16 1.69 13.09 1.71
N ILE A 17 2.69 13.72 1.08
CA ILE A 17 3.25 15.00 1.52
C ILE A 17 2.17 16.08 1.54
N SER A 18 1.32 16.17 0.52
CA SER A 18 0.24 17.15 0.46
C SER A 18 -0.76 16.97 1.60
N SER A 19 -1.15 15.74 1.89
CA SER A 19 -2.03 15.46 3.04
C SER A 19 -1.32 15.72 4.38
N TYR A 20 -0.01 15.49 4.45
CA TYR A 20 0.80 15.72 5.63
C TYR A 20 0.96 17.22 5.91
N THR A 21 1.16 18.05 4.88
CA THR A 21 1.23 19.51 5.02
C THR A 21 -0.10 20.07 5.48
N LEU A 22 -1.22 19.63 4.91
CA LEU A 22 -2.56 20.02 5.38
C LEU A 22 -2.76 19.70 6.87
N TYR A 23 -2.28 18.54 7.32
CA TYR A 23 -2.27 18.20 8.73
C TYR A 23 -1.36 19.13 9.55
N ARG A 24 -0.13 19.40 9.07
CA ARG A 24 0.86 20.25 9.74
C ARG A 24 0.36 21.68 9.95
N TYR A 25 -0.39 22.23 8.99
CA TYR A 25 -0.94 23.58 9.05
C TYR A 25 -2.27 23.68 9.79
N GLY A 26 -2.75 22.58 10.40
CA GLY A 26 -3.99 22.58 11.18
C GLY A 26 -5.27 22.63 10.33
N ILE A 27 -5.17 22.50 9.01
CA ILE A 27 -6.33 22.43 8.10
C ILE A 27 -7.01 21.06 8.23
N MET A 28 -6.22 20.01 8.50
CA MET A 28 -6.70 18.65 8.71
C MET A 28 -6.26 18.11 10.07
N ASP A 29 -7.18 17.48 10.79
CA ASP A 29 -6.83 16.79 12.03
C ASP A 29 -5.88 15.62 11.79
N LYS A 30 -4.92 15.43 12.71
CA LYS A 30 -4.03 14.25 12.71
C LYS A 30 -4.80 12.93 12.65
N LYS A 31 -5.92 12.86 13.37
CA LYS A 31 -6.79 11.67 13.40
C LYS A 31 -7.38 11.37 12.01
N VAL A 32 -7.72 12.41 11.26
CA VAL A 32 -8.28 12.29 9.90
C VAL A 32 -7.18 11.87 8.93
N HIS A 33 -6.02 12.53 8.94
CA HIS A 33 -4.84 12.13 8.13
C HIS A 33 -4.50 10.65 8.33
N ASN A 34 -4.33 10.23 9.59
CA ASN A 34 -3.98 8.84 9.91
C ASN A 34 -5.08 7.86 9.46
N ARG A 35 -6.35 8.21 9.63
CA ARG A 35 -7.49 7.35 9.25
C ARG A 35 -7.54 7.14 7.74
N ILE A 36 -7.36 8.19 6.94
CA ILE A 36 -7.36 8.12 5.47
C ILE A 36 -6.30 7.11 5.00
N TRP A 37 -5.05 7.30 5.43
CA TRP A 37 -3.95 6.44 4.99
C TRP A 37 -4.06 5.00 5.49
N ASN A 38 -4.61 4.78 6.69
CA ASN A 38 -4.85 3.43 7.20
C ASN A 38 -5.98 2.71 6.44
N ILE A 39 -7.03 3.41 6.01
CA ILE A 39 -8.08 2.82 5.17
C ILE A 39 -7.53 2.49 3.79
N ILE A 40 -6.76 3.39 3.18
CA ILE A 40 -6.09 3.17 1.89
C ILE A 40 -5.18 1.94 1.96
N PHE A 41 -4.36 1.83 3.02
CA PHE A 41 -3.52 0.67 3.27
C PHE A 41 -4.34 -0.62 3.33
N LEU A 42 -5.42 -0.65 4.12
CA LEU A 42 -6.24 -1.85 4.28
C LEU A 42 -6.89 -2.29 2.96
N LEU A 43 -7.44 -1.35 2.19
CA LEU A 43 -8.08 -1.66 0.92
C LEU A 43 -7.09 -2.26 -0.09
N ILE A 44 -5.91 -1.63 -0.23
CA ILE A 44 -4.89 -2.09 -1.17
C ILE A 44 -4.30 -3.43 -0.73
N PHE A 45 -4.13 -3.63 0.58
CA PHE A 45 -3.72 -4.91 1.13
C PHE A 45 -4.68 -6.04 0.77
N ILE A 46 -5.99 -5.84 0.97
CA ILE A 46 -7.01 -6.84 0.65
C ILE A 46 -7.02 -7.14 -0.85
N ILE A 47 -6.92 -6.12 -1.70
CA ILE A 47 -6.90 -6.30 -3.16
C ILE A 47 -5.63 -7.04 -3.59
N ALA A 48 -4.46 -6.58 -3.18
CA ALA A 48 -3.18 -7.19 -3.57
C ALA A 48 -3.08 -8.64 -3.09
N MET A 49 -3.47 -8.91 -1.83
CA MET A 49 -3.52 -10.27 -1.27
C MET A 49 -4.54 -11.14 -2.01
N GLY A 50 -5.77 -10.64 -2.21
CA GLY A 50 -6.83 -11.40 -2.86
C GLY A 50 -6.48 -11.78 -4.29
N VAL A 51 -5.94 -10.83 -5.07
CA VAL A 51 -5.47 -11.08 -6.43
C VAL A 51 -4.27 -12.04 -6.40
N GLY A 52 -3.29 -11.84 -5.52
CA GLY A 52 -2.12 -12.74 -5.42
C GLY A 52 -2.51 -14.18 -5.07
N TYR A 53 -3.42 -14.36 -4.11
CA TYR A 53 -3.96 -15.67 -3.75
C TYR A 53 -4.72 -16.31 -4.92
N LEU A 54 -5.54 -15.54 -5.63
CA LEU A 54 -6.26 -16.00 -6.80
C LEU A 54 -5.30 -16.46 -7.91
N LEU A 55 -4.21 -15.72 -8.18
CA LEU A 55 -3.18 -16.14 -9.14
C LEU A 55 -2.55 -17.48 -8.75
N THR A 56 -2.18 -17.64 -7.48
CA THR A 56 -1.61 -18.89 -6.97
C THR A 56 -2.59 -20.05 -7.17
N ALA A 57 -3.84 -19.88 -6.76
CA ALA A 57 -4.87 -20.92 -6.91
C ALA A 57 -5.10 -21.31 -8.38
N LEU A 58 -5.15 -20.33 -9.30
CA LEU A 58 -5.28 -20.60 -10.74
C LEU A 58 -4.07 -21.36 -11.29
N THR A 59 -2.87 -21.01 -10.83
CA THR A 59 -1.62 -21.67 -11.22
C THR A 59 -1.59 -23.11 -10.74
N ASP A 60 -1.98 -23.36 -9.49
CA ASP A 60 -2.05 -24.70 -8.89
C ASP A 60 -3.07 -25.60 -9.59
N LEU A 61 -4.15 -25.02 -10.13
CA LEU A 61 -5.17 -25.72 -10.92
C LEU A 61 -4.78 -25.96 -12.39
N GLY A 62 -3.60 -25.51 -12.82
CA GLY A 62 -3.13 -25.63 -14.20
C GLY A 62 -3.84 -24.68 -15.19
N ILE A 63 -4.59 -23.69 -14.70
CA ILE A 63 -5.32 -22.72 -15.53
C ILE A 63 -4.35 -21.62 -15.97
N THR A 64 -3.70 -21.81 -17.12
CA THR A 64 -2.66 -20.90 -17.65
C THR A 64 -3.17 -19.90 -18.70
N ALA A 65 -4.48 -19.88 -18.99
CA ALA A 65 -5.05 -19.11 -20.09
C ALA A 65 -4.92 -17.57 -19.93
N ILE A 66 -4.93 -16.89 -21.09
CA ILE A 66 -4.86 -15.44 -21.39
C ILE A 66 -5.36 -14.44 -20.30
N PRO A 67 -6.47 -14.67 -19.57
CA PRO A 67 -6.84 -13.84 -18.40
C PRO A 67 -5.71 -13.65 -17.36
N ASN A 68 -4.72 -14.54 -17.32
CA ASN A 68 -3.56 -14.46 -16.44
C ASN A 68 -2.75 -13.16 -16.64
N VAL A 69 -2.57 -12.68 -17.88
CA VAL A 69 -1.70 -11.50 -18.13
C VAL A 69 -2.25 -10.22 -17.51
N ASN A 70 -3.57 -10.00 -17.59
CA ASN A 70 -4.19 -8.82 -16.99
C ASN A 70 -4.19 -8.92 -15.46
N LEU A 71 -4.45 -10.09 -14.90
CA LEU A 71 -4.40 -10.33 -13.46
C LEU A 71 -2.98 -10.12 -12.89
N ILE A 72 -1.95 -10.64 -13.57
CA ILE A 72 -0.54 -10.40 -13.23
C ILE A 72 -0.22 -8.91 -13.30
N PHE A 73 -0.64 -8.22 -14.36
CA PHE A 73 -0.41 -6.79 -14.52
C PHE A 73 -0.99 -6.00 -13.34
N TRP A 74 -2.29 -6.16 -13.07
CA TRP A 74 -2.93 -5.45 -11.96
C TRP A 74 -2.36 -5.84 -10.60
N HIS A 75 -2.01 -7.12 -10.39
CA HIS A 75 -1.34 -7.55 -9.16
C HIS A 75 -0.02 -6.80 -8.94
N ASN A 76 0.80 -6.68 -9.99
CA ASN A 76 2.06 -5.95 -9.94
C ASN A 76 1.84 -4.49 -9.56
N GLU A 77 0.91 -3.80 -10.23
CA GLU A 77 0.61 -2.40 -9.94
C GLU A 77 0.12 -2.21 -8.49
N PHE A 78 -0.80 -3.05 -8.02
CA PHE A 78 -1.25 -3.01 -6.62
C PHE A 78 -0.12 -3.32 -5.63
N GLY A 79 0.83 -4.18 -6.00
CA GLY A 79 2.04 -4.45 -5.21
C GLY A 79 2.92 -3.21 -5.07
N ILE A 80 3.13 -2.45 -6.15
CA ILE A 80 3.86 -1.17 -6.12
C ILE A 80 3.13 -0.17 -5.22
N PHE A 81 1.81 -0.02 -5.36
CA PHE A 81 1.00 0.83 -4.49
C PHE A 81 1.16 0.43 -3.02
N PHE A 82 1.04 -0.87 -2.73
CA PHE A 82 1.16 -1.41 -1.38
C PHE A 82 2.52 -1.12 -0.76
N PHE A 83 3.61 -1.28 -1.52
CA PHE A 83 4.97 -1.01 -1.07
C PHE A 83 5.14 0.41 -0.51
N PHE A 84 4.70 1.43 -1.25
CA PHE A 84 4.82 2.82 -0.78
C PHE A 84 3.92 3.12 0.43
N ILE A 85 2.67 2.64 0.39
CA ILE A 85 1.71 2.91 1.47
C ILE A 85 2.12 2.18 2.75
N LEU A 86 2.81 1.04 2.67
CA LEU A 86 3.41 0.38 3.83
C LEU A 86 4.42 1.28 4.54
N PHE A 87 5.28 2.02 3.81
CA PHE A 87 6.18 2.99 4.44
C PHE A 87 5.43 4.10 5.16
N PHE A 88 4.36 4.63 4.54
CA PHE A 88 3.53 5.66 5.17
C PHE A 88 2.85 5.12 6.43
N HIS A 89 2.36 3.88 6.39
CA HIS A 89 1.76 3.21 7.54
C HIS A 89 2.78 3.01 8.67
N LEU A 90 4.00 2.58 8.35
CA LEU A 90 5.10 2.46 9.31
C LEU A 90 5.45 3.81 9.95
N GLN A 91 5.55 4.87 9.14
CA GLN A 91 5.83 6.22 9.64
C GLN A 91 4.74 6.71 10.58
N ILE A 92 3.46 6.53 10.22
CA ILE A 92 2.31 6.93 11.05
C ILE A 92 2.34 6.19 12.41
N ASN A 93 2.72 4.92 12.41
CA ASN A 93 2.69 4.04 13.59
C ASN A 93 4.05 3.85 14.27
N TRP A 94 5.06 4.65 13.92
CA TRP A 94 6.45 4.47 14.36
C TRP A 94 6.62 4.37 15.89
N ILE A 95 5.87 5.19 16.64
CA ILE A 95 5.92 5.17 18.11
C ILE A 95 5.40 3.84 18.66
N SER A 96 4.28 3.34 18.12
CA SER A 96 3.69 2.06 18.51
C SER A 96 4.63 0.91 18.15
N LEU A 97 5.21 0.93 16.95
CA LEU A 97 6.18 -0.06 16.50
C LEU A 97 7.43 -0.10 17.40
N LYS A 98 8.00 1.06 17.73
CA LYS A 98 9.17 1.17 18.61
C LYS A 98 8.88 0.59 20.00
N LYS A 99 7.69 0.83 20.56
CA LYS A 99 7.28 0.23 21.85
C LYS A 99 7.23 -1.29 21.77
N LEU A 100 6.67 -1.83 20.70
CA LEU A 100 6.54 -3.28 20.50
C LEU A 100 7.92 -3.95 20.41
N ILE A 101 8.85 -3.35 19.67
CA ILE A 101 10.23 -3.85 19.52
C ILE A 101 11.01 -3.76 20.85
N LEU A 102 10.88 -2.65 21.59
CA LEU A 102 11.62 -2.43 22.83
C LEU A 102 11.04 -3.15 24.06
N GLN A 103 9.79 -3.59 24.03
CA GLN A 103 9.18 -4.38 25.11
C GLN A 103 9.41 -5.88 24.96
N THR A 104 9.92 -6.33 23.81
CA THR A 104 10.18 -7.74 23.49
C THR A 104 11.67 -8.10 23.54
N GLY A 105 12.54 -7.18 23.97
CA GLY A 105 13.96 -7.40 24.27
C GLY A 105 14.29 -7.07 25.72
#